data_AF-A0A8J8EBY4-F1
#
_entry.id   AF-A0A8J8EBY4-F1
#
_cell.length_a   1.000
_cell.length_b   1.000
_cell.length_c   1.000
_cell.angle_alpha   90.00
_cell.angle_beta   90.00
_cell.angle_gamma   90.00
#
_symmetry.space_group_name_H-M   'P 1'
#
loop_
_entity.id
_entity.type
_entity.pdbx_description
1 polymer ?
#
loop_
_entity_poly.entity_id
_entity_poly.type
_entity_poly.pdbx_seq_one_letter_code
_entity_poly.pdbx_strand_id
1 'polypeptide(L)'
;MSSMDELNTKTIRLTLDAYKILNSEKKKLNQIANVSYTYSDIILASLAMLEALNNENRPLVIDILRKFKNARVNSDKTNIEELFKNTVNEIVSELSSNLLKEAITKIIEHLIERGFPGAAMEVLLSNVNLFDAHERNQLSFEILAAIGENQKLKELL
;
A
#
# COMPACT_ATOMS: atom_id res chain seq x y z
N MET A 1 -12.23 18.53 45.37
CA MET A 1 -13.39 17.95 44.68
C MET A 1 -13.07 17.96 43.20
N SER A 2 -12.63 16.82 42.68
CA SER A 2 -12.42 16.61 41.26
C SER A 2 -13.70 16.01 40.71
N SER A 3 -14.31 16.66 39.72
CA SER A 3 -15.40 16.04 38.97
C SER A 3 -15.44 16.58 37.56
N MET A 4 -15.07 15.67 36.66
CA MET A 4 -15.35 15.65 35.23
C MET A 4 -14.84 16.83 34.43
N ASP A 5 -13.61 16.65 33.92
CA ASP A 5 -13.36 16.84 32.50
C ASP A 5 -14.56 16.31 31.71
N GLU A 6 -15.38 17.22 31.21
CA GLU A 6 -16.32 16.91 30.13
C GLU A 6 -15.46 16.43 28.96
N LEU A 7 -15.37 15.10 28.87
CA LEU A 7 -14.97 14.36 27.68
C LEU A 7 -15.68 15.02 26.51
N ASN A 8 -14.92 15.87 25.84
CA ASN A 8 -15.25 16.53 24.59
C ASN A 8 -15.29 15.41 23.54
N THR A 9 -16.28 14.53 23.63
CA THR A 9 -16.62 13.57 22.59
C THR A 9 -17.03 14.42 21.41
N LYS A 10 -16.04 14.78 20.59
CA LYS A 10 -16.22 15.34 19.25
C LYS A 10 -17.15 14.39 18.54
N THR A 11 -18.44 14.72 18.51
CA THR A 11 -19.45 13.93 17.83
C THR A 11 -19.08 13.91 16.36
N ILE A 12 -18.52 12.79 15.88
CA ILE A 12 -18.16 12.62 14.48
C ILE A 12 -19.47 12.50 13.70
N ARG A 13 -19.85 13.59 13.03
CA ARG A 13 -21.05 13.61 12.19
C ARG A 13 -20.74 12.90 10.87
N LEU A 14 -21.24 11.69 10.71
CA LEU A 14 -21.12 10.91 9.46
C LEU A 14 -22.11 11.44 8.41
N THR A 15 -21.67 11.53 7.16
CA THR A 15 -22.57 11.75 6.03
C THR A 15 -23.34 10.47 5.70
N LEU A 16 -24.43 10.57 4.93
CA LEU A 16 -25.22 9.40 4.52
C LEU A 16 -24.36 8.38 3.76
N ASP A 17 -23.50 8.84 2.85
CA ASP A 17 -22.62 7.96 2.07
C ASP A 17 -21.56 7.30 2.96
N ALA A 18 -20.95 8.07 3.88
CA ALA A 18 -20.01 7.53 4.85
C ALA A 18 -20.67 6.47 5.75
N TYR A 19 -21.92 6.70 6.15
CA TYR A 19 -22.69 5.74 6.94
C TYR A 19 -22.94 4.43 6.19
N LYS A 20 -23.33 4.50 4.90
CA LYS A 20 -23.57 3.31 4.08
C LYS A 20 -22.31 2.48 3.90
N ILE A 21 -21.18 3.13 3.57
CA ILE A 21 -19.88 2.47 3.42
C ILE A 21 -19.47 1.81 4.75
N LEU A 22 -19.55 2.55 5.86
CA LEU A 22 -19.15 2.04 7.17
C LEU A 22 -20.00 0.84 7.62
N ASN A 23 -21.31 0.87 7.37
CA ASN A 23 -22.21 -0.25 7.65
C ASN A 23 -21.89 -1.49 6.80
N SER A 24 -21.54 -1.28 5.52
CA SER A 24 -21.09 -2.36 4.65
C SER A 24 -19.83 -3.03 5.18
N GLU A 25 -18.82 -2.26 5.56
CA GLU A 25 -17.56 -2.80 6.10
C GLU A 25 -17.76 -3.50 7.44
N LYS A 26 -18.59 -2.96 8.33
CA LYS A 26 -19.00 -3.64 9.58
C LYS A 26 -19.58 -5.03 9.32
N LYS A 27 -20.50 -5.13 8.35
CA LYS A 27 -21.14 -6.42 8.01
C LYS A 27 -20.14 -7.43 7.49
N LYS A 28 -19.18 -7.03 6.65
CA LYS A 28 -18.11 -7.90 6.17
C LYS A 28 -17.24 -8.43 7.30
N LEU A 29 -16.83 -7.56 8.23
CA LEU A 29 -16.02 -7.97 9.39
C LEU A 29 -16.75 -9.01 10.26
N ASN A 30 -18.04 -8.80 10.52
CA ASN A 30 -18.87 -9.76 11.26
C ASN A 30 -19.09 -11.10 10.51
N GLN A 31 -18.94 -11.13 9.19
CA GLN A 31 -19.01 -12.37 8.41
C GLN A 31 -17.70 -13.16 8.46
N ILE A 32 -16.57 -12.45 8.58
CA ILE A 32 -15.23 -13.05 8.63
C ILE A 32 -14.90 -13.55 10.05
N ALA A 33 -15.39 -12.84 11.07
CA ALA A 33 -15.18 -13.18 12.46
C ALA A 33 -16.51 -13.27 13.21
N ASN A 34 -16.69 -14.29 14.05
CA ASN A 34 -17.83 -14.42 14.98
C ASN A 34 -17.73 -13.43 16.16
N VAL A 35 -17.42 -12.17 15.87
CA VAL A 35 -17.21 -11.09 16.85
C VAL A 35 -18.08 -9.90 16.47
N SER A 36 -18.59 -9.18 17.46
CA SER A 36 -19.41 -7.99 17.26
C SER A 36 -18.54 -6.72 17.31
N TYR A 37 -18.41 -6.02 16.17
CA TYR A 37 -17.74 -4.72 16.10
C TYR A 37 -18.74 -3.56 16.17
N THR A 38 -18.37 -2.46 16.82
CA THR A 38 -19.13 -1.20 16.81
C THR A 38 -18.64 -0.27 15.70
N TYR A 39 -19.43 0.75 15.36
CA TYR A 39 -18.98 1.78 14.41
C TYR A 39 -17.77 2.56 14.92
N SER A 40 -17.69 2.77 16.23
CA SER A 40 -16.54 3.43 16.87
C SER A 40 -15.26 2.63 16.65
N ASP A 41 -15.30 1.30 16.81
CA ASP A 41 -14.13 0.43 16.58
C ASP A 41 -13.61 0.57 15.14
N ILE A 42 -14.53 0.58 14.17
CA ILE A 42 -14.18 0.69 12.75
C ILE A 42 -13.60 2.08 12.44
N ILE A 43 -14.16 3.15 13.00
CA ILE A 43 -13.64 4.50 12.82
C ILE A 43 -12.24 4.63 13.42
N LEU A 44 -12.02 4.13 14.64
CA LEU A 44 -10.71 4.18 15.30
C LEU A 44 -9.66 3.39 14.51
N ALA A 45 -10.00 2.19 14.04
CA ALA A 45 -9.11 1.40 13.18
C ALA A 45 -8.81 2.11 11.86
N SER A 46 -9.82 2.71 11.23
CA SER A 46 -9.66 3.47 9.98
C SER A 46 -8.75 4.68 10.16
N LEU A 47 -8.87 5.39 11.29
CA LEU A 47 -8.02 6.54 11.64
C LEU A 47 -6.57 6.11 11.86
N ALA A 48 -6.35 5.03 12.61
CA ALA A 48 -5.01 4.49 12.84
C ALA A 48 -4.33 4.05 11.53
N MET A 49 -5.08 3.38 10.64
CA MET A 49 -4.59 3.00 9.31
C MET A 49 -4.28 4.22 8.43
N LEU A 50 -5.14 5.25 8.46
CA LEU A 50 -4.91 6.48 7.70
C LEU A 50 -3.69 7.25 8.21
N GLU A 51 -3.47 7.28 9.52
CA GLU A 51 -2.30 7.93 10.13
C GLU A 51 -1.01 7.18 9.77
N ALA A 52 -1.01 5.86 9.88
CA ALA A 52 0.10 5.03 9.40
C ALA A 52 0.39 5.28 7.91
N LEU A 53 -0.64 5.24 7.05
CA LEU A 53 -0.48 5.50 5.62
C LEU A 53 0.00 6.92 5.34
N ASN A 54 -0.43 7.91 6.12
CA ASN A 54 0.02 9.30 5.97
C ASN A 54 1.49 9.48 6.36
N ASN A 55 1.99 8.71 7.33
CA ASN A 55 3.39 8.73 7.73
C ASN A 55 4.29 8.09 6.67
N GLU A 56 3.83 7.00 6.05
CA GLU A 56 4.58 6.30 4.99
C GLU A 56 4.46 6.98 3.61
N ASN A 57 3.27 7.44 3.23
CA ASN A 57 2.97 8.00 1.91
C ASN A 57 1.91 9.12 1.96
N ARG A 58 2.34 10.27 2.49
CA ARG A 58 1.53 11.49 2.55
C ARG A 58 0.93 11.94 1.20
N PRO A 59 1.67 11.92 0.07
CA PRO A 59 1.10 12.29 -1.23
C PRO A 59 -0.13 11.46 -1.61
N LEU A 60 -0.06 10.14 -1.43
CA LEU A 60 -1.18 9.23 -1.72
C LEU A 60 -2.41 9.59 -0.88
N VAL A 61 -2.24 9.84 0.43
CA VAL A 61 -3.34 10.23 1.32
C VAL A 61 -3.99 11.54 0.86
N ILE A 62 -3.20 12.54 0.46
CA ILE A 62 -3.71 13.81 -0.06
C ILE A 62 -4.53 13.59 -1.33
N ASP A 63 -4.07 12.75 -2.25
CA ASP A 63 -4.77 12.50 -3.51
C ASP A 63 -6.07 11.73 -3.31
N ILE A 64 -6.09 10.76 -2.39
CA ILE A 64 -7.33 10.09 -1.96
C ILE A 64 -8.32 11.13 -1.43
N LEU A 65 -7.90 11.99 -0.50
CA LEU A 65 -8.77 13.03 0.07
C LEU A 65 -9.30 13.99 -1.00
N ARG A 66 -8.46 14.37 -1.98
CA ARG A 66 -8.89 15.21 -3.12
C ARG A 66 -9.93 14.51 -3.99
N LYS A 67 -9.74 13.23 -4.33
CA LYS A 67 -10.70 12.44 -5.13
C LYS A 67 -12.08 12.46 -4.49
N PHE A 68 -12.18 12.14 -3.20
CA PHE A 68 -13.47 12.14 -2.50
C PHE A 68 -14.03 13.55 -2.25
N LYS A 69 -13.18 14.55 -1.98
CA LYS A 69 -13.62 15.94 -1.87
C LYS A 69 -14.27 16.41 -3.17
N ASN A 70 -13.64 16.15 -4.31
CA ASN A 70 -14.14 16.53 -5.63
C ASN A 70 -15.45 15.81 -5.96
N ALA A 71 -15.55 14.51 -5.66
CA ALA A 71 -16.77 13.75 -5.86
C ALA A 71 -17.95 14.28 -5.03
N ARG A 72 -17.70 14.65 -3.76
CA ARG A 72 -18.71 15.25 -2.90
C ARG A 72 -19.19 16.62 -3.40
N VAL A 73 -18.28 17.44 -3.91
CA VAL A 73 -18.61 18.77 -4.46
C VAL A 73 -19.41 18.65 -5.76
N ASN A 74 -19.15 17.60 -6.56
CA ASN A 74 -19.81 17.32 -7.83
C ASN A 74 -20.90 16.24 -7.69
N SER A 75 -21.57 16.17 -6.53
CA SER A 75 -22.41 15.05 -6.05
C SER A 75 -23.44 14.53 -7.04
N ASP A 76 -23.94 15.39 -7.94
CA ASP A 76 -25.03 15.06 -8.85
C ASP A 76 -24.62 14.10 -9.99
N LYS A 77 -23.31 13.82 -10.13
CA LYS A 77 -22.75 12.99 -11.21
C LYS A 77 -21.92 11.79 -10.76
N THR A 78 -21.64 11.63 -9.46
CA THR A 78 -20.66 10.64 -9.00
C THR A 78 -21.19 9.78 -7.87
N ASN A 79 -21.26 8.47 -8.10
CA ASN A 79 -21.58 7.49 -7.06
C ASN A 79 -20.38 7.30 -6.12
N ILE A 80 -20.49 7.81 -4.89
CA ILE A 80 -19.40 7.77 -3.90
C ILE A 80 -19.04 6.34 -3.47
N GLU A 81 -20.00 5.41 -3.44
CA GLU A 81 -19.73 4.00 -3.11
C GLU A 81 -18.89 3.31 -4.19
N GLU A 82 -19.17 3.60 -5.45
CA GLU A 82 -18.42 3.07 -6.59
C GLU A 82 -17.02 3.68 -6.67
N LEU A 83 -16.92 4.99 -6.46
CA LEU A 83 -15.63 5.67 -6.33
C LEU A 83 -14.80 5.06 -5.19
N PHE A 84 -15.43 4.72 -4.07
CA PHE A 84 -14.75 4.06 -2.96
C PHE A 84 -14.16 2.72 -3.37
N LYS A 85 -14.94 1.85 -4.00
CA LYS A 85 -14.44 0.55 -4.49
C LYS A 85 -13.28 0.71 -5.48
N ASN A 86 -13.40 1.62 -6.43
CA ASN A 86 -12.36 1.83 -7.45
C ASN A 86 -11.08 2.39 -6.84
N THR A 87 -11.20 3.37 -5.94
CA THR A 87 -10.04 3.97 -5.25
C THR A 87 -9.32 2.93 -4.38
N VAL A 88 -10.05 2.07 -3.68
CA VAL A 88 -9.46 0.97 -2.90
C VAL A 88 -8.69 0.01 -3.80
N ASN A 89 -9.27 -0.39 -4.95
CA ASN A 89 -8.60 -1.29 -5.89
C ASN A 89 -7.32 -0.67 -6.47
N GLU A 90 -7.35 0.62 -6.81
CA GLU A 90 -6.16 1.36 -7.27
C GLU A 90 -5.06 1.36 -6.19
N ILE A 91 -5.40 1.71 -4.95
CA ILE A 91 -4.44 1.73 -3.83
C ILE A 91 -3.87 0.33 -3.58
N VAL A 92 -4.72 -0.69 -3.54
CA VAL A 92 -4.27 -2.07 -3.33
C VAL A 92 -3.35 -2.52 -4.46
N SER A 93 -3.67 -2.16 -5.72
CA SER A 93 -2.81 -2.46 -6.86
C SER A 93 -1.44 -1.80 -6.72
N GLU A 94 -1.41 -0.51 -6.37
CA GLU A 94 -0.17 0.26 -6.23
C GLU A 94 0.69 -0.24 -5.06
N LEU A 95 0.07 -0.49 -3.90
CA LEU A 95 0.76 -1.06 -2.73
C LEU A 95 1.26 -2.47 -3.01
N SER A 96 0.46 -3.31 -3.66
CA SER A 96 0.86 -4.68 -4.02
C SER A 96 1.98 -4.68 -5.05
N SER A 97 1.96 -3.76 -6.02
CA SER A 97 3.07 -3.64 -6.98
C SER A 97 4.36 -3.18 -6.31
N ASN A 98 4.29 -2.26 -5.35
CA ASN A 98 5.47 -1.81 -4.61
C ASN A 98 6.04 -2.91 -3.70
N LEU A 99 5.18 -3.66 -3.00
CA LEU A 99 5.59 -4.82 -2.20
C LEU A 99 6.21 -5.91 -3.08
N LEU A 100 5.60 -6.20 -4.24
CA LEU A 100 6.12 -7.19 -5.18
C LEU A 100 7.48 -6.74 -5.71
N LYS A 101 7.62 -5.46 -6.09
CA LYS A 101 8.88 -4.89 -6.55
C LYS A 101 9.96 -5.01 -5.47
N GLU A 102 9.67 -4.66 -4.23
CA GLU A 102 10.61 -4.79 -3.11
C GLU A 102 11.02 -6.25 -2.85
N ALA A 103 10.06 -7.18 -2.93
CA ALA A 103 10.34 -8.61 -2.80
C ALA A 103 11.26 -9.12 -3.93
N ILE A 104 11.01 -8.72 -5.18
CA ILE A 104 11.86 -9.08 -6.31
C ILE A 104 13.26 -8.49 -6.16
N THR A 105 13.40 -7.23 -5.70
CA THR A 105 14.71 -6.62 -5.40
C THR A 105 15.48 -7.45 -4.38
N LYS A 106 14.85 -7.82 -3.25
CA LYS A 106 15.49 -8.66 -2.22
C LYS A 106 15.90 -10.04 -2.74
N ILE A 107 15.12 -10.63 -3.65
CA ILE A 107 15.49 -11.90 -4.30
C ILE A 107 16.74 -11.71 -5.18
N ILE A 108 16.80 -10.64 -5.97
CA ILE A 108 17.95 -10.31 -6.82
C ILE A 108 19.21 -10.12 -5.96
N GLU A 109 19.13 -9.29 -4.92
CA GLU A 109 20.23 -9.06 -3.97
C GLU A 109 20.71 -10.37 -3.34
N HIS A 110 19.78 -11.21 -2.87
CA HIS A 110 20.13 -12.50 -2.28
C HIS A 110 20.82 -13.44 -3.28
N LEU A 111 20.39 -13.48 -4.53
CA LEU A 111 21.01 -14.29 -5.57
C LEU A 111 22.43 -13.81 -5.89
N ILE A 112 22.66 -12.50 -5.89
CA ILE A 112 24.00 -11.91 -6.04
C ILE A 112 24.90 -12.35 -4.87
N GLU A 113 24.44 -12.14 -3.63
CA GLU A 113 25.19 -12.50 -2.40
C GLU A 113 25.56 -13.99 -2.34
N ARG A 114 24.68 -14.86 -2.86
CA ARG A 114 24.90 -16.32 -2.90
C ARG A 114 25.76 -16.77 -4.07
N GLY A 115 26.25 -15.86 -4.91
CA GLY A 115 27.10 -16.19 -6.05
C GLY A 115 26.35 -16.71 -7.27
N PHE A 116 25.05 -16.42 -7.38
CA PHE A 116 24.19 -16.77 -8.52
C PHE A 116 23.71 -15.53 -9.31
N PRO A 117 24.59 -14.61 -9.72
CA PRO A 117 24.15 -13.37 -10.37
C PRO A 117 23.53 -13.60 -11.76
N GLY A 118 23.83 -14.72 -12.44
CA GLY A 118 23.11 -15.10 -13.67
C GLY A 118 21.62 -15.33 -13.45
N ALA A 119 21.25 -16.02 -12.35
CA ALA A 119 19.86 -16.21 -11.97
C ALA A 119 19.20 -14.89 -11.55
N ALA A 120 19.98 -14.00 -10.91
CA ALA A 120 19.51 -12.65 -10.57
C ALA A 120 19.11 -11.85 -11.83
N MET A 121 19.88 -11.99 -12.92
CA MET A 121 19.54 -11.37 -14.22
C MET A 121 18.24 -11.94 -14.81
N GLU A 122 18.04 -13.26 -14.76
CA GLU A 122 16.80 -13.88 -15.24
C GLU A 122 15.57 -13.39 -14.45
N VAL A 123 15.71 -13.24 -13.14
CA VAL A 123 14.65 -12.69 -12.27
C VAL A 123 14.35 -11.23 -12.63
N LEU A 124 15.37 -10.39 -12.85
CA LEU A 124 15.18 -9.00 -13.28
C LEU A 124 14.46 -8.92 -14.64
N LEU A 125 14.90 -9.69 -15.63
CA LEU A 125 14.33 -9.69 -16.98
C LEU A 125 12.88 -10.19 -17.00
N SER A 126 12.56 -11.19 -16.19
CA SER A 126 11.20 -11.72 -16.05
C SER A 126 10.23 -10.72 -15.39
N ASN A 127 10.77 -9.72 -14.69
CA ASN A 127 10.00 -8.74 -13.91
C ASN A 127 10.26 -7.29 -14.35
N VAL A 128 10.77 -7.09 -15.57
CA VAL A 128 11.11 -5.79 -16.19
C VAL A 128 10.03 -4.71 -16.04
N ASN A 129 8.76 -5.09 -16.05
CA ASN A 129 7.63 -4.18 -15.97
C ASN A 129 7.42 -3.56 -14.57
N LEU A 130 8.05 -4.12 -13.53
CA LEU A 130 7.94 -3.59 -12.16
C LEU A 130 8.92 -2.45 -11.86
N PHE A 131 9.93 -2.27 -12.72
CA PHE A 131 11.04 -1.34 -12.50
C PHE A 131 11.07 -0.29 -13.61
N ASP A 132 11.36 0.95 -13.24
CA ASP A 132 11.59 2.00 -14.23
C ASP A 132 12.98 1.86 -14.90
N ALA A 133 13.26 2.70 -15.89
CA ALA A 133 14.50 2.62 -16.64
C ALA A 133 15.76 2.83 -15.77
N HIS A 134 15.69 3.72 -14.77
CA HIS A 134 16.82 3.99 -13.89
C HIS A 134 17.07 2.79 -12.98
N GLU A 135 16.02 2.28 -12.34
CA GLU A 135 16.11 1.16 -11.40
C GLU A 135 16.60 -0.11 -12.09
N ARG A 136 16.10 -0.38 -13.30
CA ARG A 136 16.58 -1.51 -14.11
C ARG A 136 18.06 -1.38 -14.43
N ASN A 137 18.52 -0.18 -14.80
CA ASN A 137 19.92 0.03 -15.14
C ASN A 137 20.82 -0.17 -13.93
N GLN A 138 20.39 0.30 -12.75
CA GLN A 138 21.13 0.12 -11.51
C GLN A 138 21.24 -1.37 -11.14
N LEU A 139 20.12 -2.09 -11.07
CA LEU A 139 20.12 -3.52 -10.76
C LEU A 139 20.91 -4.33 -11.80
N SER A 140 20.77 -3.98 -13.09
CA SER A 140 21.55 -4.63 -14.15
C SER A 140 23.06 -4.43 -13.95
N PHE A 141 23.48 -3.23 -13.55
CA PHE A 141 24.89 -2.94 -13.28
C PHE A 141 25.42 -3.74 -12.10
N GLU A 142 24.68 -3.78 -10.99
CA GLU A 142 25.06 -4.57 -9.79
C GLU A 142 25.19 -6.06 -10.12
N ILE A 143 24.24 -6.61 -10.89
CA ILE A 143 24.28 -8.00 -11.34
C ILE A 143 25.49 -8.25 -12.25
N LEU A 144 25.75 -7.37 -13.22
CA LEU A 144 26.88 -7.52 -14.14
C LEU A 144 28.24 -7.41 -13.43
N ALA A 145 28.35 -6.51 -12.45
CA ALA A 145 29.54 -6.41 -11.60
C ALA A 145 29.79 -7.72 -10.86
N ALA A 146 28.76 -8.29 -10.24
CA ALA A 146 28.84 -9.57 -9.56
C ALA A 146 29.20 -10.74 -10.49
N ILE A 147 28.70 -10.75 -11.74
CA ILE A 147 29.11 -11.73 -12.76
C ILE A 147 30.62 -11.63 -13.02
N GLY A 148 31.13 -10.41 -13.22
CA GLY A 148 32.55 -10.17 -13.48
C GLY A 148 33.47 -10.59 -12.32
N GLU A 149 33.05 -10.36 -11.08
CA GLU A 149 33.78 -10.81 -9.89
C GLU A 149 33.80 -12.35 -9.77
N ASN A 150 32.67 -13.00 -10.01
CA ASN A 150 32.57 -14.46 -9.98
C ASN A 150 33.41 -15.13 -11.07
N GLN A 151 33.50 -14.53 -12.26
CA GLN A 151 34.36 -15.03 -13.34
C GLN A 151 35.84 -14.91 -12.97
N LYS A 152 36.28 -13.78 -12.44
CA LYS A 152 37.66 -13.61 -11.94
C LYS A 152 38.00 -14.63 -10.83
N LEU A 153 37.05 -14.91 -9.94
CA LEU A 153 37.27 -15.90 -8.86
C LEU A 153 37.44 -17.32 -9.41
N LYS A 154 36.69 -17.69 -10.45
CA LYS A 154 36.81 -18.99 -11.13
C LYS A 154 38.10 -19.13 -11.95
N GLU A 155 38.69 -18.03 -12.43
CA GLU A 155 39.98 -18.05 -13.15
C GLU A 155 41.19 -18.16 -12.21
N LEU A 156 41.01 -17.87 -10.92
CA LEU A 156 42.07 -17.93 -9.88
C LEU A 156 42.11 -19.26 -9.10
N LEU A 157 41.14 -20.16 -9.31
CA LEU A 157 41.02 -21.49 -8.70
C LEU A 157 41.36 -22.58 -9.71
#